data_AF-A0A0F9NWB1-F1
#
_entry.id   AF-A0A0F9NWB1-F1
#
_cell.length_a   1.000
_cell.length_b   1.000
_cell.length_c   1.000
_cell.angle_alpha   90.00
_cell.angle_beta   90.00
_cell.angle_gamma   90.00
#
_symmetry.space_group_name_H-M   'P 1'
#
loop_
_entity.id
_entity.type
_entity.pdbx_description
1 polymer ?
#
loop_
_entity_poly.entity_id
_entity_poly.type
_entity_poly.pdbx_seq_one_letter_code
_entity_poly.pdbx_strand_id
1 'polypeptide(L)'
;MILRIGRWGDDVEIESPESWQDVASAGQNQVVRLAGHIAQTTLVLAQAARTELLEQIGMMVAVTWSADATRDGFYILRSATMDLLHLTDSGYIGFQVELERIGGVGQTEHQSLLTGALIANAHGLDVGEVQFFHSPPVGALAYDGGKVGSPTAWTRTTEDGSIPVILDLDTSVDPKWAVDPSDYYDGGCYVSVDGRVRAGLDAPNTPGTWEIGNKLLKVTPGGGGSSNGRIIVSHWDGSTYEAVTYNIKFATTTVIPKWHYVSIIRNTAEVVTIRLVRDAEEAPATTHRHVLDLTLRRGSLFVSAYYTWTGGATTWALDRDATEASTAITPAGATSAMALRATVNDGNGNRYVMGSSKATTKDTANGGLDFASTKTFDFFLGAEIGGSGAAANDQAADQCLQYLAPFTEVVRAVRR
;
A
#
# COMPACT_ATOMS: atom_id res chain seq x y z
N MET A 1 -11.26 29.06 1.34
CA MET A 1 -10.16 28.70 2.28
C MET A 1 -10.17 27.18 2.36
N ILE A 2 -9.07 26.51 2.65
CA ILE A 2 -9.03 25.04 2.53
C ILE A 2 -8.47 24.46 3.82
N LEU A 3 -9.29 23.66 4.50
CA LEU A 3 -8.88 22.86 5.65
C LEU A 3 -8.86 21.38 5.24
N ARG A 4 -7.75 20.69 5.53
CA ARG A 4 -7.58 19.25 5.29
C ARG A 4 -7.37 18.52 6.61
N ILE A 5 -8.01 17.37 6.76
CA ILE A 5 -7.93 16.52 7.97
C ILE A 5 -7.68 15.08 7.53
N GLY A 6 -6.44 14.63 7.72
CA GLY A 6 -6.02 13.28 7.39
C GLY A 6 -6.21 12.94 5.91
N ARG A 7 -6.59 11.67 5.64
CA ARG A 7 -6.94 11.20 4.29
C ARG A 7 -8.44 11.19 4.06
N TRP A 8 -9.21 11.94 4.86
CA TRP A 8 -10.66 11.88 4.79
C TRP A 8 -11.17 12.26 3.38
N GLY A 9 -11.48 11.23 2.60
CA GLY A 9 -11.97 11.35 1.23
C GLY A 9 -10.98 11.88 0.20
N ASP A 10 -9.67 11.80 0.46
CA ASP A 10 -8.52 12.31 -0.31
C ASP A 10 -8.55 13.75 -0.88
N ASP A 11 -9.69 14.42 -1.14
CA ASP A 11 -9.74 15.78 -1.70
C ASP A 11 -11.10 16.48 -1.48
N VAL A 12 -11.67 16.44 -0.27
CA VAL A 12 -12.72 17.42 0.08
C VAL A 12 -12.07 18.55 0.85
N GLU A 13 -11.62 19.52 0.07
CA GLU A 13 -11.28 20.84 0.58
C GLU A 13 -12.50 21.42 1.30
N ILE A 14 -12.39 21.56 2.62
CA ILE A 14 -13.45 22.19 3.39
C ILE A 14 -13.30 23.69 3.15
N GLU A 15 -14.26 24.27 2.39
CA GLU A 15 -14.20 25.67 1.95
C GLU A 15 -14.04 26.68 3.11
N SER A 16 -14.49 26.31 4.31
CA SER A 16 -14.13 26.91 5.60
C SER A 16 -14.77 26.13 6.75
N PRO A 17 -14.10 25.93 7.89
CA PRO A 17 -14.82 25.56 9.11
C PRO A 17 -15.74 26.71 9.54
N GLU A 18 -16.88 26.37 10.16
CA GLU A 18 -17.79 27.31 10.81
C GLU A 18 -17.24 27.74 12.18
N SER A 19 -16.60 26.82 12.90
CA SER A 19 -15.95 27.13 14.18
C SER A 19 -14.67 26.33 14.37
N TRP A 20 -13.67 27.00 14.97
CA TRP A 20 -12.46 26.42 15.51
C TRP A 20 -12.34 26.86 16.96
N GLN A 21 -12.37 25.91 17.90
CA GLN A 21 -12.31 26.20 19.33
C GLN A 21 -11.15 25.43 19.97
N ASP A 22 -10.17 26.18 20.47
CA ASP A 22 -9.11 25.63 21.32
C ASP A 22 -9.65 25.41 22.73
N VAL A 23 -9.72 24.16 23.15
CA VAL A 23 -10.06 23.75 24.50
C VAL A 23 -8.77 23.27 25.15
N ALA A 24 -8.08 24.19 25.82
CA ALA A 24 -6.91 23.86 26.64
C ALA A 24 -7.31 23.95 28.12
N SER A 25 -7.02 22.90 28.88
CA SER A 25 -7.08 22.93 30.35
C SER A 25 -5.68 22.70 30.91
N ALA A 26 -5.37 23.29 32.06
CA ALA A 26 -4.05 23.17 32.67
C ALA A 26 -3.73 21.67 32.95
N GLY A 27 -2.70 21.14 32.30
CA GLY A 27 -2.27 19.75 32.46
C GLY A 27 -2.86 18.74 31.46
N GLN A 28 -3.64 19.18 30.47
CA GLN A 28 -4.12 18.31 29.37
C GLN A 28 -3.53 18.72 28.02
N ASN A 29 -3.51 17.77 27.08
CA ASN A 29 -3.15 18.04 25.69
C ASN A 29 -4.14 19.04 25.08
N GLN A 30 -3.68 19.88 24.16
CA GLN A 30 -4.52 20.88 23.51
C GLN A 30 -5.58 20.18 22.66
N VAL A 31 -6.84 20.27 23.07
CA VAL A 31 -7.97 19.74 22.31
C VAL A 31 -8.53 20.84 21.43
N VAL A 32 -8.85 20.50 20.19
CA VAL A 32 -9.47 21.38 19.21
C VAL A 32 -10.83 20.81 18.86
N ARG A 33 -11.87 21.63 18.97
CA ARG A 33 -13.20 21.32 18.45
C ARG A 33 -13.40 22.09 17.16
N LEU A 34 -13.77 21.36 16.13
CA LEU A 34 -13.97 21.88 14.80
C LEU A 34 -15.37 21.49 14.33
N ALA A 35 -16.12 22.45 13.82
CA ALA A 35 -17.38 22.18 13.15
C ALA A 35 -17.45 22.96 11.84
N GLY A 36 -18.17 22.42 10.87
CA GLY A 36 -18.36 23.05 9.57
C GLY A 36 -19.28 22.24 8.69
N HIS A 37 -19.26 22.57 7.40
CA HIS A 37 -20.06 21.89 6.40
C HIS A 37 -19.17 21.36 5.28
N ILE A 38 -19.49 20.17 4.78
CA ILE A 38 -18.94 19.66 3.52
C ILE A 38 -20.02 19.70 2.43
N ALA A 39 -19.65 20.13 1.24
CA ALA A 39 -20.53 20.04 0.08
C ALA A 39 -20.45 18.63 -0.51
N GLN A 40 -21.60 17.98 -0.71
CA GLN A 40 -21.69 16.68 -1.37
C GLN A 40 -22.76 16.70 -2.47
N THR A 41 -22.44 16.06 -3.59
CA THR A 41 -23.27 16.06 -4.80
C THR A 41 -24.18 14.85 -4.91
N THR A 42 -23.92 13.79 -4.13
CA THR A 42 -24.75 12.57 -4.08
C THR A 42 -24.86 12.05 -2.65
N LEU A 43 -25.95 11.35 -2.33
CA LEU A 43 -26.11 10.64 -1.05
C LEU A 43 -25.03 9.55 -0.86
N VAL A 44 -24.58 8.90 -1.94
CA VAL A 44 -23.53 7.87 -1.88
C VAL A 44 -22.21 8.46 -1.41
N LEU A 45 -21.83 9.63 -1.95
CA LEU A 45 -20.61 10.33 -1.53
C LEU A 45 -20.73 10.85 -0.09
N ALA A 46 -21.91 11.33 0.30
CA ALA A 46 -22.21 11.72 1.68
C ALA A 46 -22.05 10.55 2.68
N GLN A 47 -22.57 9.37 2.33
CA GLN A 47 -22.43 8.17 3.16
C GLN A 47 -20.99 7.69 3.23
N ALA A 48 -20.27 7.69 2.10
CA ALA A 48 -18.85 7.34 2.05
C ALA A 48 -18.00 8.27 2.94
N ALA A 49 -18.19 9.58 2.83
CA ALA A 49 -17.53 10.55 3.68
C ALA A 49 -17.84 10.30 5.16
N ARG A 50 -19.08 9.93 5.52
CA ARG A 50 -19.45 9.62 6.91
C ARG A 50 -18.59 8.49 7.46
N THR A 51 -18.59 7.38 6.72
CA THR A 51 -17.88 6.17 7.11
C THR A 51 -16.38 6.44 7.22
N GLU A 52 -15.79 7.07 6.20
CA GLU A 52 -14.35 7.37 6.15
C GLU A 52 -13.90 8.31 7.28
N LEU A 53 -14.74 9.24 7.73
CA LEU A 53 -14.41 10.10 8.88
C LEU A 53 -14.45 9.31 10.20
N LEU A 54 -15.49 8.50 10.38
CA LEU A 54 -15.68 7.71 11.60
C LEU A 54 -14.59 6.65 11.76
N GLU A 55 -14.12 6.06 10.67
CA GLU A 55 -13.07 5.03 10.69
C GLU A 55 -11.67 5.57 11.00
N GLN A 56 -11.46 6.89 10.90
CA GLN A 56 -10.21 7.53 11.29
C GLN A 56 -10.14 7.85 12.79
N ILE A 57 -11.21 7.61 13.56
CA ILE A 57 -11.21 7.86 15.01
C ILE A 57 -10.11 7.01 15.69
N GLY A 58 -9.28 7.67 16.49
CA GLY A 58 -8.12 7.11 17.16
C GLY A 58 -6.85 7.12 16.32
N MET A 59 -6.92 7.44 15.02
CA MET A 59 -5.76 7.54 14.15
C MET A 59 -5.07 8.90 14.28
N MET A 60 -3.77 8.89 14.01
CA MET A 60 -3.01 10.11 13.77
C MET A 60 -3.36 10.66 12.38
N VAL A 61 -3.64 11.95 12.33
CA VAL A 61 -3.96 12.67 11.09
C VAL A 61 -3.08 13.92 10.98
N ALA A 62 -2.62 14.20 9.77
CA ALA A 62 -2.04 15.49 9.45
C ALA A 62 -3.18 16.50 9.18
N VAL A 63 -3.07 17.70 9.73
CA VAL A 63 -4.02 18.78 9.51
C VAL A 63 -3.27 19.97 8.90
N THR A 64 -3.82 20.51 7.82
CA THR A 64 -3.33 21.73 7.16
C THR A 64 -4.47 22.71 6.91
N TRP A 65 -4.24 24.00 7.14
CA TRP A 65 -5.24 25.03 6.94
C TRP A 65 -4.68 26.24 6.20
N SER A 66 -5.18 26.46 4.98
CA SER A 66 -4.72 27.54 4.10
C SER A 66 -4.93 28.96 4.66
N ALA A 67 -5.80 29.13 5.66
CA ALA A 67 -6.10 30.43 6.25
C ALA A 67 -5.25 30.74 7.49
N ASP A 68 -4.76 29.72 8.20
CA ASP A 68 -3.96 29.87 9.42
C ASP A 68 -3.01 28.67 9.58
N ALA A 69 -1.82 28.78 8.98
CA ALA A 69 -0.77 27.77 9.06
C ALA A 69 -0.25 27.53 10.48
N THR A 70 -0.57 28.39 11.47
CA THR A 70 -0.19 28.12 12.87
C THR A 70 -0.95 26.93 13.47
N ARG A 71 -2.04 26.52 12.79
CA ARG A 71 -2.85 25.34 13.13
C ARG A 71 -2.34 24.07 12.50
N ASP A 72 -1.40 24.16 11.56
CA ASP A 72 -0.83 23.00 10.91
C ASP A 72 -0.10 22.12 11.93
N GLY A 73 -0.21 20.81 11.74
CA GLY A 73 0.46 19.85 12.59
C GLY A 73 -0.20 18.48 12.60
N PHE A 74 0.18 17.70 13.59
CA PHE A 74 -0.31 16.33 13.78
C PHE A 74 -1.29 16.28 14.95
N TYR A 75 -2.38 15.55 14.72
CA TYR A 75 -3.48 15.43 15.65
C TYR A 75 -3.91 13.97 15.78
N ILE A 76 -4.54 13.63 16.89
CA ILE A 76 -5.30 12.38 17.04
C ILE A 76 -6.78 12.73 16.89
N LEU A 77 -7.49 12.08 15.98
CA LEU A 77 -8.94 12.25 15.86
C LEU A 77 -9.64 11.54 17.03
N ARG A 78 -10.19 12.28 17.99
CA ARG A 78 -10.81 11.73 19.20
C ARG A 78 -12.26 11.35 19.00
N SER A 79 -12.99 12.17 18.27
CA SER A 79 -14.38 11.92 17.93
C SER A 79 -14.74 12.59 16.62
N ALA A 80 -15.73 12.04 15.94
CA ALA A 80 -16.30 12.64 14.77
C ALA A 80 -17.81 12.35 14.71
N THR A 81 -18.55 13.33 14.22
CA THR A 81 -19.98 13.21 13.93
C THR A 81 -20.25 13.89 12.61
N MET A 82 -21.13 13.28 11.81
CA MET A 82 -21.62 13.89 10.59
C MET A 82 -23.11 13.65 10.50
N ASP A 83 -23.86 14.73 10.32
CA ASP A 83 -25.30 14.74 10.44
C ASP A 83 -25.97 14.60 9.06
N LEU A 84 -26.56 13.43 8.81
CA LEU A 84 -27.31 13.13 7.60
C LEU A 84 -28.83 13.30 7.82
N LEU A 85 -29.23 14.30 8.63
CA LEU A 85 -30.62 14.53 9.07
C LEU A 85 -31.64 14.61 7.93
N HIS A 86 -31.20 15.00 6.74
CA HIS A 86 -31.97 14.86 5.50
C HIS A 86 -31.17 14.01 4.52
N LEU A 87 -31.71 12.85 4.12
CA LEU A 87 -31.19 12.03 3.02
C LEU A 87 -31.47 12.74 1.68
N THR A 88 -30.92 13.93 1.49
CA THR A 88 -31.03 14.69 0.26
C THR A 88 -29.95 14.25 -0.72
N ASP A 89 -30.29 14.19 -2.00
CA ASP A 89 -29.36 13.78 -3.05
C ASP A 89 -28.14 14.70 -3.15
N SER A 90 -28.24 15.97 -2.73
CA SER A 90 -27.10 16.90 -2.73
C SER A 90 -27.29 17.97 -1.66
N GLY A 91 -26.20 18.49 -1.09
CA GLY A 91 -26.27 19.61 -0.15
C GLY A 91 -25.02 19.79 0.71
N TYR A 92 -25.16 20.69 1.70
CA TYR A 92 -24.17 20.91 2.74
C TYR A 92 -24.47 20.00 3.93
N ILE A 93 -23.48 19.21 4.33
CA ILE A 93 -23.59 18.25 5.42
C ILE A 93 -22.75 18.75 6.57
N GLY A 94 -23.40 18.97 7.72
CA GLY A 94 -22.73 19.39 8.94
C GLY A 94 -21.83 18.27 9.47
N PHE A 95 -20.59 18.62 9.79
CA PHE A 95 -19.68 17.75 10.51
C PHE A 95 -19.18 18.46 11.77
N GLN A 96 -18.81 17.65 12.76
CA GLN A 96 -18.11 18.09 13.95
C GLN A 96 -17.06 17.05 14.31
N VAL A 97 -15.86 17.51 14.63
CA VAL A 97 -14.75 16.66 15.08
C VAL A 97 -14.09 17.24 16.32
N GLU A 98 -13.54 16.34 17.13
CA GLU A 98 -12.65 16.68 18.24
C GLU A 98 -11.27 16.10 17.95
N LEU A 99 -10.27 16.96 17.91
CA LEU A 99 -8.88 16.65 17.58
C LEU A 99 -8.01 16.91 18.79
N GLU A 100 -7.11 16.00 19.14
CA GLU A 100 -6.08 16.25 20.14
C GLU A 100 -4.76 16.59 19.45
N ARG A 101 -4.27 17.80 19.67
CA ARG A 101 -3.03 18.27 19.05
C ARG A 101 -1.82 17.61 19.72
N ILE A 102 -0.98 16.99 18.90
CA ILE A 102 0.32 16.47 19.32
C ILE A 102 1.35 17.60 19.27
N GLY A 103 1.41 18.29 18.13
CA GLY A 103 2.30 19.42 17.91
C GLY A 103 2.35 19.85 16.45
N GLY A 104 2.97 21.00 16.19
CA GLY A 104 3.41 21.37 14.84
C GLY A 104 4.70 20.65 14.44
N VAL A 105 5.24 20.97 13.27
CA VAL A 105 6.44 20.34 12.69
C VAL A 105 7.65 20.45 13.60
N GLY A 106 7.89 21.63 14.17
CA GLY A 106 9.02 21.84 15.08
C GLY A 106 8.91 21.09 16.41
N GLN A 107 7.72 20.63 16.78
CA GLN A 107 7.43 20.00 18.07
C GLN A 107 7.22 18.48 17.97
N THR A 108 7.11 17.95 16.74
CA THR A 108 6.71 16.56 16.50
C THR A 108 7.83 15.80 15.81
N GLU A 109 8.03 14.58 16.26
CA GLU A 109 8.83 13.56 15.60
C GLU A 109 7.95 12.32 15.43
N HIS A 110 8.10 11.61 14.32
CA HIS A 110 7.47 10.33 14.08
C HIS A 110 8.43 9.23 14.47
N GLN A 111 7.89 8.21 15.12
CA GLN A 111 8.61 6.97 15.38
C GLN A 111 7.88 5.83 14.68
N SER A 112 8.62 5.16 13.81
CA SER A 112 8.19 3.93 13.14
C SER A 112 8.52 2.76 14.05
N LEU A 113 7.50 2.16 14.67
CA LEU A 113 7.66 0.95 15.46
C LEU A 113 7.72 -0.24 14.52
N LEU A 114 8.90 -0.83 14.38
CA LEU A 114 9.15 -1.87 13.38
C LEU A 114 9.27 -3.24 14.04
N THR A 115 8.63 -4.23 13.43
CA THR A 115 8.80 -5.64 13.79
C THR A 115 8.91 -6.44 12.52
N GLY A 116 10.08 -7.05 12.30
CA GLY A 116 10.40 -7.77 11.08
C GLY A 116 11.02 -9.13 11.39
N ALA A 117 10.83 -10.07 10.46
CA ALA A 117 11.48 -11.37 10.49
C ALA A 117 11.69 -11.86 9.05
N LEU A 118 12.72 -12.67 8.86
CA LEU A 118 12.94 -13.38 7.61
C LEU A 118 11.72 -14.27 7.29
N ILE A 119 11.17 -14.13 6.09
CA ILE A 119 10.17 -15.06 5.57
C ILE A 119 10.84 -16.43 5.39
N ALA A 120 10.20 -17.47 5.94
CA ALA A 120 10.61 -18.85 5.71
C ALA A 120 10.63 -19.15 4.20
N ASN A 121 11.82 -19.40 3.67
CA ASN A 121 12.08 -19.51 2.24
C ASN A 121 12.67 -20.87 1.85
N ALA A 122 12.43 -21.29 0.62
CA ALA A 122 12.95 -22.53 0.05
C ALA A 122 14.30 -22.35 -0.66
N HIS A 123 14.91 -21.16 -0.55
CA HIS A 123 16.10 -20.77 -1.32
C HIS A 123 17.38 -20.83 -0.49
N GLY A 124 17.29 -21.17 0.81
CA GLY A 124 18.43 -21.32 1.69
C GLY A 124 19.01 -19.99 2.19
N LEU A 125 18.29 -18.88 1.97
CA LEU A 125 18.71 -17.56 2.45
C LEU A 125 18.48 -17.42 3.96
N ASP A 126 19.43 -16.82 4.65
CA ASP A 126 19.33 -16.47 6.07
C ASP A 126 19.11 -14.97 6.32
N VAL A 127 18.97 -14.59 7.60
CA VAL A 127 18.63 -13.21 7.99
C VAL A 127 19.74 -12.21 7.65
N GLY A 128 21.00 -12.66 7.56
CA GLY A 128 22.15 -11.81 7.23
C GLY A 128 22.32 -11.59 5.72
N GLU A 129 21.58 -12.33 4.89
CA GLU A 129 21.63 -12.23 3.43
C GLU A 129 20.47 -11.41 2.85
N VAL A 130 19.38 -11.21 3.61
CA VAL A 130 18.21 -10.45 3.16
C VAL A 130 18.29 -8.98 3.54
N GLN A 131 17.52 -8.14 2.85
CA GLN A 131 17.61 -6.69 2.97
C GLN A 131 16.32 -6.09 3.53
N PHE A 132 16.32 -5.81 4.82
CA PHE A 132 15.25 -5.05 5.46
C PHE A 132 15.27 -3.61 4.96
N PHE A 133 14.10 -3.04 4.65
CA PHE A 133 13.98 -1.65 4.21
C PHE A 133 12.84 -0.91 4.91
N HIS A 134 13.01 0.39 5.07
CA HIS A 134 11.99 1.30 5.56
C HIS A 134 12.04 2.60 4.75
N SER A 135 10.90 3.25 4.57
CA SER A 135 10.81 4.47 3.77
C SER A 135 9.87 5.46 4.45
N PRO A 136 10.36 6.60 4.98
CA PRO A 136 9.51 7.67 5.46
C PRO A 136 8.88 8.42 4.26
N PRO A 137 7.94 9.37 4.48
CA PRO A 137 7.29 10.08 3.36
C PRO A 137 8.28 10.90 2.53
N VAL A 138 7.81 11.36 1.36
CA VAL A 138 8.49 12.44 0.64
C VAL A 138 8.64 13.65 1.57
N GLY A 139 9.76 14.38 1.45
CA GLY A 139 10.03 15.53 2.32
C GLY A 139 10.46 15.18 3.75
N ALA A 140 10.63 13.89 4.09
CA ALA A 140 11.10 13.50 5.42
C ALA A 140 12.49 14.07 5.75
N LEU A 141 12.63 14.57 6.97
CA LEU A 141 13.81 15.21 7.54
C LEU A 141 14.29 14.44 8.77
N ALA A 142 15.58 14.62 9.09
CA ALA A 142 16.20 14.13 10.33
C ALA A 142 15.95 12.65 10.61
N TYR A 143 16.08 11.81 9.58
CA TYR A 143 15.93 10.36 9.74
C TYR A 143 17.04 9.80 10.65
N ASP A 144 16.64 9.15 11.72
CA ASP A 144 17.51 8.41 12.64
C ASP A 144 17.12 6.93 12.64
N GLY A 145 18.04 6.07 12.18
CA GLY A 145 17.86 4.63 12.15
C GLY A 145 18.14 3.92 13.49
N GLY A 146 18.50 4.65 14.55
CA GLY A 146 18.60 4.11 15.92
C GLY A 146 19.82 3.24 16.25
N LYS A 147 20.77 3.02 15.33
CA LYS A 147 22.00 2.25 15.59
C LYS A 147 23.25 2.88 14.98
N VAL A 148 24.40 2.65 15.62
CA VAL A 148 25.73 2.96 15.09
C VAL A 148 26.11 1.93 14.02
N GLY A 149 25.68 2.23 12.80
CA GLY A 149 25.93 1.51 11.56
C GLY A 149 25.12 2.25 10.52
N SER A 150 25.75 2.80 9.48
CA SER A 150 25.05 3.67 8.54
C SER A 150 24.13 2.82 7.67
N PRO A 151 22.80 2.84 7.87
CA PRO A 151 21.92 2.19 6.91
C PRO A 151 22.13 2.85 5.55
N THR A 152 22.02 2.08 4.48
CA THR A 152 22.23 2.61 3.13
C THR A 152 21.00 3.43 2.74
N ALA A 153 21.16 4.73 2.61
CA ALA A 153 20.12 5.60 2.08
C ALA A 153 20.16 5.55 0.54
N TRP A 154 19.01 5.25 -0.04
CA TRP A 154 18.76 5.25 -1.48
C TRP A 154 17.57 6.17 -1.77
N THR A 155 17.42 6.63 -3.01
CA THR A 155 16.29 7.48 -3.40
C THR A 155 15.55 6.83 -4.56
N ARG A 156 14.23 6.71 -4.43
CA ARG A 156 13.34 6.31 -5.52
C ARG A 156 12.51 7.53 -5.95
N THR A 157 12.24 7.66 -7.24
CA THR A 157 11.37 8.72 -7.76
C THR A 157 9.94 8.21 -7.78
N THR A 158 9.08 8.77 -6.94
CA THR A 158 7.63 8.48 -6.94
C THR A 158 6.89 9.49 -7.82
N GLU A 159 5.60 9.25 -8.04
CA GLU A 159 4.69 10.21 -8.68
C GLU A 159 4.61 11.54 -7.92
N ASP A 160 4.76 11.53 -6.59
CA ASP A 160 4.70 12.73 -5.74
C ASP A 160 6.08 13.38 -5.53
N GLY A 161 7.16 12.79 -6.05
CA GLY A 161 8.54 13.26 -5.90
C GLY A 161 9.48 12.22 -5.31
N SER A 162 10.70 12.64 -4.95
CA SER A 162 11.75 11.75 -4.46
C SER A 162 11.48 11.26 -3.05
N ILE A 163 11.41 9.95 -2.87
CA ILE A 163 11.24 9.29 -1.57
C ILE A 163 12.56 8.62 -1.14
N PRO A 164 13.01 8.80 0.11
CA PRO A 164 14.15 8.06 0.64
C PRO A 164 13.74 6.62 0.99
N VAL A 165 14.60 5.67 0.66
CA VAL A 165 14.51 4.26 1.05
C VAL A 165 15.75 3.92 1.83
N ILE A 166 15.56 3.48 3.06
CA ILE A 166 16.62 3.16 4.01
C ILE A 166 16.73 1.65 4.08
N LEU A 167 17.84 1.13 3.55
CA LEU A 167 18.13 -0.30 3.42
C LEU A 167 19.01 -0.79 4.58
N ASP A 168 19.07 -2.11 4.73
CA ASP A 168 19.87 -2.84 5.72
C ASP A 168 19.52 -2.43 7.17
N LEU A 169 18.24 -2.15 7.40
CA LEU A 169 17.76 -1.70 8.70
C LEU A 169 17.75 -2.84 9.71
N ASP A 170 18.24 -2.57 10.92
CA ASP A 170 18.16 -3.53 12.02
C ASP A 170 16.68 -3.76 12.43
N THR A 171 16.33 -4.99 12.78
CA THR A 171 14.97 -5.33 13.25
C THR A 171 14.75 -4.97 14.72
N SER A 172 15.81 -4.58 15.45
CA SER A 172 15.74 -4.21 16.87
C SER A 172 15.64 -2.70 17.14
N VAL A 173 15.43 -1.88 16.11
CA VAL A 173 15.41 -0.42 16.20
C VAL A 173 14.10 0.14 15.66
N ASP A 174 13.67 1.25 16.24
CA ASP A 174 12.50 2.00 15.82
C ASP A 174 12.96 3.33 15.22
N PRO A 175 12.98 3.47 13.88
CA PRO A 175 13.44 4.69 13.25
C PRO A 175 12.60 5.90 13.62
N LYS A 176 13.25 7.05 13.61
CA LYS A 176 12.64 8.34 13.88
C LYS A 176 12.85 9.29 12.71
N TRP A 177 11.88 10.15 12.46
CA TRP A 177 11.92 11.11 11.36
C TRP A 177 10.91 12.22 11.61
N ALA A 178 11.01 13.33 10.89
CA ALA A 178 10.00 14.37 10.89
C ALA A 178 9.60 14.74 9.48
N VAL A 179 8.42 15.34 9.32
CA VAL A 179 7.92 15.78 8.02
C VAL A 179 6.98 16.96 8.22
N ASP A 180 6.85 17.82 7.21
CA ASP A 180 5.78 18.80 7.17
C ASP A 180 4.40 18.11 7.05
N PRO A 181 3.32 18.64 7.63
CA PRO A 181 2.03 17.96 7.68
C PRO A 181 1.40 17.89 6.28
N SER A 182 1.79 18.79 5.37
CA SER A 182 1.42 18.73 3.95
C SER A 182 1.95 17.49 3.25
N ASP A 183 3.14 17.02 3.63
CA ASP A 183 3.88 16.00 2.87
C ASP A 183 3.74 14.60 3.52
N TYR A 184 3.06 14.49 4.67
CA TYR A 184 2.95 13.23 5.43
C TYR A 184 2.36 12.06 4.62
N TYR A 185 1.47 12.37 3.68
CA TYR A 185 0.83 11.39 2.81
C TYR A 185 1.54 11.20 1.45
N ASP A 186 2.51 12.06 1.12
CA ASP A 186 3.23 12.01 -0.16
C ASP A 186 4.15 10.80 -0.24
N GLY A 187 4.14 10.14 -1.40
CA GLY A 187 4.80 8.85 -1.58
C GLY A 187 4.16 7.71 -0.76
N GLY A 188 3.00 7.97 -0.14
CA GLY A 188 2.30 7.04 0.73
C GLY A 188 1.47 5.98 -0.01
N CYS A 189 1.07 4.96 0.74
CA CYS A 189 0.12 3.96 0.29
C CYS A 189 -1.31 4.48 0.28
N TYR A 190 -2.07 4.06 -0.73
CA TYR A 190 -3.49 4.36 -0.88
C TYR A 190 -4.27 3.15 -1.37
N VAL A 191 -5.58 3.18 -1.15
CA VAL A 191 -6.57 2.28 -1.77
C VAL A 191 -7.72 3.10 -2.32
N SER A 192 -8.03 2.91 -3.59
CA SER A 192 -9.21 3.43 -4.24
C SER A 192 -10.21 2.32 -4.51
N VAL A 193 -11.49 2.61 -4.30
CA VAL A 193 -12.59 1.71 -4.65
C VAL A 193 -13.67 2.54 -5.31
N ASP A 194 -14.04 2.17 -6.54
CA ASP A 194 -15.02 2.90 -7.35
C ASP A 194 -14.56 4.34 -7.68
N GLY A 195 -13.26 4.47 -8.02
CA GLY A 195 -12.64 5.75 -8.40
C GLY A 195 -12.43 6.73 -7.23
N ARG A 196 -12.74 6.33 -5.99
CA ARG A 196 -12.55 7.15 -4.78
C ARG A 196 -11.51 6.53 -3.86
N VAL A 197 -10.48 7.29 -3.51
CA VAL A 197 -9.53 6.89 -2.47
C VAL A 197 -10.21 6.89 -1.10
N ARG A 198 -9.94 5.84 -0.33
CA ARG A 198 -10.60 5.56 0.94
C ARG A 198 -9.68 5.92 2.10
N ALA A 199 -10.28 6.46 3.17
CA ALA A 199 -9.57 6.83 4.39
C ALA A 199 -9.66 5.78 5.52
N GLY A 200 -10.39 4.70 5.29
CA GLY A 200 -10.68 3.67 6.28
C GLY A 200 -10.69 2.25 5.69
N LEU A 201 -11.50 1.36 6.27
CA LEU A 201 -11.56 -0.07 5.96
C LEU A 201 -12.87 -0.47 5.28
N ASP A 202 -13.95 0.29 5.45
CA ASP A 202 -15.22 0.01 4.81
C ASP A 202 -15.31 0.70 3.44
N ALA A 203 -15.80 -0.06 2.46
CA ALA A 203 -15.95 0.37 1.08
C ALA A 203 -17.03 -0.47 0.38
N PRO A 204 -17.70 0.08 -0.65
CA PRO A 204 -18.61 -0.70 -1.47
C PRO A 204 -17.92 -1.95 -2.06
N ASN A 205 -18.63 -3.07 -2.10
CA ASN A 205 -18.09 -4.28 -2.71
C ASN A 205 -18.14 -4.20 -4.25
N THR A 206 -17.13 -3.58 -4.85
CA THR A 206 -16.98 -3.44 -6.30
C THR A 206 -15.68 -4.11 -6.77
N PRO A 207 -15.64 -5.44 -6.88
CA PRO A 207 -14.41 -6.22 -7.16
C PRO A 207 -13.76 -5.91 -8.52
N GLY A 208 -14.43 -5.13 -9.38
CA GLY A 208 -13.95 -4.69 -10.69
C GLY A 208 -13.35 -3.28 -10.74
N THR A 209 -13.38 -2.50 -9.64
CA THR A 209 -13.03 -1.06 -9.66
C THR A 209 -12.13 -0.64 -8.50
N TRP A 210 -11.38 -1.58 -7.91
CA TRP A 210 -10.41 -1.29 -6.87
C TRP A 210 -9.03 -0.96 -7.46
N GLU A 211 -8.26 -0.17 -6.73
CA GLU A 211 -6.86 0.11 -6.99
C GLU A 211 -6.13 0.18 -5.63
N ILE A 212 -4.94 -0.39 -5.54
CA ILE A 212 -4.00 -0.08 -4.44
C ILE A 212 -2.72 0.49 -5.04
N GLY A 213 -2.08 1.45 -4.38
CA GLY A 213 -0.85 2.03 -4.88
C GLY A 213 0.03 2.61 -3.78
N ASN A 214 1.30 2.87 -4.12
CA ASN A 214 2.30 3.51 -3.25
C ASN A 214 3.13 4.56 -4.00
N LYS A 215 2.58 5.09 -5.10
CA LYS A 215 3.20 6.13 -5.96
C LYS A 215 4.45 5.68 -6.72
N LEU A 216 4.89 4.43 -6.53
CA LEU A 216 5.90 3.74 -7.36
C LEU A 216 5.27 2.61 -8.17
N LEU A 217 4.24 1.99 -7.60
CA LEU A 217 3.53 0.85 -8.14
C LEU A 217 2.05 1.02 -7.80
N LYS A 218 1.19 0.60 -8.73
CA LYS A 218 -0.23 0.45 -8.47
C LYS A 218 -0.76 -0.87 -9.04
N VAL A 219 -1.81 -1.39 -8.41
CA VAL A 219 -2.40 -2.68 -8.74
C VAL A 219 -3.89 -2.52 -8.95
N THR A 220 -4.40 -3.02 -10.08
CA THR A 220 -5.82 -2.97 -10.45
C THR A 220 -6.31 -4.35 -10.93
N PRO A 221 -7.63 -4.61 -10.91
CA PRO A 221 -8.18 -5.83 -11.47
C PRO A 221 -8.03 -5.85 -13.00
N GLY A 222 -7.68 -7.00 -13.57
CA GLY A 222 -7.63 -7.18 -15.02
C GLY A 222 -9.01 -7.36 -15.67
N GLY A 223 -9.07 -7.34 -17.01
CA GLY A 223 -10.18 -7.93 -17.77
C GLY A 223 -11.58 -7.28 -17.62
N GLY A 224 -11.68 -5.97 -17.37
CA GLY A 224 -12.94 -5.22 -17.54
C GLY A 224 -14.09 -5.63 -16.61
N GLY A 225 -13.85 -5.63 -15.29
CA GLY A 225 -14.91 -5.76 -14.29
C GLY A 225 -15.17 -7.17 -13.74
N SER A 226 -14.46 -8.20 -14.24
CA SER A 226 -14.51 -9.55 -13.68
C SER A 226 -13.17 -10.11 -13.21
N SER A 227 -12.02 -9.49 -13.51
CA SER A 227 -10.66 -10.00 -13.27
C SER A 227 -10.35 -11.34 -13.92
N ASN A 228 -11.18 -12.38 -13.74
CA ASN A 228 -10.92 -13.76 -14.07
C ASN A 228 -9.47 -14.08 -13.71
N GLY A 229 -9.11 -13.87 -12.44
CA GLY A 229 -7.75 -14.16 -11.96
C GLY A 229 -6.65 -13.26 -12.47
N ARG A 230 -6.98 -12.24 -13.28
CA ARG A 230 -6.02 -11.29 -13.81
C ARG A 230 -5.84 -10.12 -12.88
N ILE A 231 -4.59 -9.72 -12.74
CA ILE A 231 -4.17 -8.56 -11.97
C ILE A 231 -3.25 -7.75 -12.87
N ILE A 232 -3.47 -6.44 -12.93
CA ILE A 232 -2.60 -5.52 -13.64
C ILE A 232 -1.74 -4.83 -12.59
N VAL A 233 -0.42 -4.93 -12.75
CA VAL A 233 0.54 -4.18 -11.94
C VAL A 233 1.14 -3.12 -12.84
N SER A 234 0.99 -1.86 -12.44
CA SER A 234 1.56 -0.73 -13.16
C SER A 234 2.70 -0.11 -12.36
N HIS A 235 3.83 0.12 -13.00
CA HIS A 235 5.03 0.68 -12.37
C HIS A 235 5.31 2.08 -12.89
N TRP A 236 5.68 2.99 -11.98
CA TRP A 236 6.07 4.35 -12.30
C TRP A 236 7.54 4.38 -12.74
N ASP A 237 7.79 4.87 -13.94
CA ASP A 237 9.15 4.98 -14.51
C ASP A 237 9.83 6.35 -14.24
N GLY A 238 9.15 7.23 -13.52
CA GLY A 238 9.52 8.64 -13.33
C GLY A 238 8.70 9.63 -14.18
N SER A 239 7.88 9.13 -15.10
CA SER A 239 7.07 9.95 -16.01
C SER A 239 5.67 9.39 -16.30
N THR A 240 5.54 8.07 -16.44
CA THR A 240 4.29 7.38 -16.72
C THR A 240 4.22 6.05 -15.99
N TYR A 241 3.00 5.55 -15.80
CA TYR A 241 2.77 4.20 -15.33
C TYR A 241 2.75 3.21 -16.50
N GLU A 242 3.47 2.10 -16.34
CA GLU A 242 3.54 1.01 -17.31
C GLU A 242 2.93 -0.27 -16.77
N ALA A 243 1.94 -0.78 -17.50
CA ALA A 243 1.11 -1.88 -17.05
C ALA A 243 1.59 -3.26 -17.52
N VAL A 244 1.63 -4.19 -16.58
CA VAL A 244 1.98 -5.59 -16.78
C VAL A 244 0.84 -6.45 -16.22
N THR A 245 0.14 -7.17 -17.10
CA THR A 245 -0.95 -8.08 -16.72
C THR A 245 -0.44 -9.47 -16.37
N TYR A 246 -0.84 -9.98 -15.22
CA TYR A 246 -0.56 -11.34 -14.76
C TYR A 246 -1.87 -12.10 -14.60
N ASN A 247 -1.82 -13.42 -14.72
CA ASN A 247 -2.94 -14.30 -14.43
C ASN A 247 -2.54 -15.40 -13.44
N ILE A 248 -3.48 -15.75 -12.57
CA ILE A 248 -3.34 -16.87 -11.64
C ILE A 248 -4.15 -18.03 -12.20
N LYS A 249 -3.52 -19.21 -12.31
CA LYS A 249 -4.13 -20.43 -12.83
C LYS A 249 -4.08 -21.55 -11.81
N PHE A 250 -5.13 -22.36 -11.77
CA PHE A 250 -5.16 -23.63 -11.06
C PHE A 250 -5.05 -24.79 -12.06
N ALA A 251 -4.47 -25.90 -11.62
CA ALA A 251 -4.08 -27.01 -12.48
C ALA A 251 -3.24 -26.55 -13.70
N THR A 252 -2.44 -25.51 -13.48
CA THR A 252 -1.49 -24.86 -14.43
C THR A 252 -2.12 -24.23 -15.70
N THR A 253 -3.32 -24.61 -16.07
CA THR A 253 -3.92 -24.25 -17.37
C THR A 253 -5.20 -23.42 -17.24
N THR A 254 -5.93 -23.56 -16.13
CA THR A 254 -7.24 -22.94 -15.97
C THR A 254 -7.09 -21.67 -15.16
N VAL A 255 -7.36 -20.52 -15.78
CA VAL A 255 -7.36 -19.24 -15.08
C VAL A 255 -8.43 -19.24 -13.99
N ILE A 256 -8.08 -18.75 -12.79
CA ILE A 256 -9.08 -18.66 -11.72
C ILE A 256 -10.22 -17.74 -12.18
N PRO A 257 -11.49 -18.02 -11.87
CA PRO A 257 -12.57 -17.18 -12.35
C PRO A 257 -12.72 -15.91 -11.48
N LYS A 258 -13.75 -15.11 -11.73
CA LYS A 258 -13.90 -13.76 -11.15
C LYS A 258 -13.86 -13.69 -9.63
N TRP A 259 -13.37 -12.57 -9.11
CA TRP A 259 -13.51 -12.25 -7.68
C TRP A 259 -14.95 -11.81 -7.36
N HIS A 260 -15.45 -12.17 -6.17
CA HIS A 260 -16.79 -11.80 -5.70
C HIS A 260 -16.75 -10.68 -4.67
N TYR A 261 -15.71 -10.65 -3.84
CA TYR A 261 -15.55 -9.65 -2.80
C TYR A 261 -14.18 -8.98 -2.85
N VAL A 262 -14.18 -7.69 -2.56
CA VAL A 262 -13.01 -6.91 -2.17
C VAL A 262 -13.24 -6.34 -0.78
N SER A 263 -12.24 -6.43 0.09
CA SER A 263 -12.28 -5.84 1.43
C SER A 263 -10.94 -5.22 1.75
N ILE A 264 -10.95 -4.06 2.42
CA ILE A 264 -9.73 -3.40 2.88
C ILE A 264 -9.39 -3.97 4.26
N ILE A 265 -8.21 -4.59 4.38
CA ILE A 265 -7.73 -5.19 5.63
C ILE A 265 -6.89 -4.19 6.41
N ARG A 266 -6.11 -3.40 5.67
CA ARG A 266 -5.25 -2.36 6.24
C ARG A 266 -5.16 -1.19 5.28
N ASN A 267 -5.24 0.02 5.82
CA ASN A 267 -5.12 1.24 5.05
C ASN A 267 -4.43 2.30 5.90
N THR A 268 -3.09 2.31 5.90
CA THR A 268 -2.28 3.39 6.48
C THR A 268 -1.38 3.97 5.40
N ALA A 269 -0.75 5.12 5.67
CA ALA A 269 0.10 5.79 4.69
C ALA A 269 1.39 4.99 4.40
N GLU A 270 1.75 4.06 5.28
CA GLU A 270 2.93 3.20 5.21
C GLU A 270 2.65 1.87 4.52
N VAL A 271 1.42 1.36 4.64
CA VAL A 271 1.04 0.05 4.10
C VAL A 271 -0.46 -0.04 3.83
N VAL A 272 -0.78 -0.67 2.71
CA VAL A 272 -2.15 -1.01 2.32
C VAL A 272 -2.26 -2.50 2.05
N THR A 273 -3.32 -3.12 2.55
CA THR A 273 -3.66 -4.51 2.27
C THR A 273 -5.12 -4.63 1.91
N ILE A 274 -5.41 -5.23 0.76
CA ILE A 274 -6.76 -5.65 0.38
C ILE A 274 -6.83 -7.17 0.32
N ARG A 275 -8.04 -7.68 0.52
CA ARG A 275 -8.39 -9.08 0.37
C ARG A 275 -9.41 -9.24 -0.74
N LEU A 276 -9.08 -10.12 -1.69
CA LEU A 276 -9.97 -10.57 -2.74
C LEU A 276 -10.46 -11.96 -2.38
N VAL A 277 -11.79 -12.15 -2.46
CA VAL A 277 -12.43 -13.42 -2.15
C VAL A 277 -13.29 -13.85 -3.32
N ARG A 278 -13.13 -15.11 -3.71
CA ARG A 278 -14.10 -15.82 -4.53
C ARG A 278 -14.75 -16.88 -3.66
N ASP A 279 -16.04 -16.72 -3.43
CA ASP A 279 -16.85 -17.74 -2.78
C ASP A 279 -17.30 -18.81 -3.77
N ALA A 280 -17.72 -19.93 -3.20
CA ALA A 280 -18.19 -21.20 -3.76
C ALA A 280 -19.42 -21.11 -4.71
N GLU A 281 -19.51 -20.07 -5.53
CA GLU A 281 -20.61 -19.86 -6.48
C GLU A 281 -20.08 -20.08 -7.91
N GLU A 282 -20.04 -21.34 -8.31
CA GLU A 282 -19.73 -21.79 -9.68
C GLU A 282 -20.89 -22.55 -10.28
N ALA A 283 -20.87 -22.69 -11.61
CA ALA A 283 -21.60 -23.74 -12.31
C ALA A 283 -20.57 -24.72 -12.88
N PRO A 284 -20.43 -25.94 -12.33
CA PRO A 284 -21.14 -26.48 -11.16
C PRO A 284 -20.63 -25.89 -9.84
N ALA A 285 -21.47 -25.80 -8.83
CA ALA A 285 -21.11 -25.22 -7.53
C ALA A 285 -19.94 -26.00 -6.92
N THR A 286 -18.78 -25.35 -6.81
CA THR A 286 -17.66 -25.87 -6.02
C THR A 286 -17.90 -25.52 -4.56
N THR A 287 -17.46 -26.33 -3.60
CA THR A 287 -17.54 -26.01 -2.16
C THR A 287 -16.31 -25.27 -1.67
N HIS A 288 -15.55 -24.67 -2.58
CA HIS A 288 -14.20 -24.23 -2.33
C HIS A 288 -14.06 -22.72 -2.56
N ARG A 289 -13.17 -22.10 -1.79
CA ARG A 289 -13.00 -20.66 -1.68
C ARG A 289 -11.57 -20.29 -2.06
N HIS A 290 -11.44 -19.25 -2.86
CA HIS A 290 -10.15 -18.63 -3.16
C HIS A 290 -10.02 -17.33 -2.39
N VAL A 291 -8.88 -17.11 -1.76
CA VAL A 291 -8.55 -15.88 -1.03
C VAL A 291 -7.19 -15.40 -1.49
N LEU A 292 -7.11 -14.14 -1.89
CA LEU A 292 -5.85 -13.48 -2.26
C LEU A 292 -5.72 -12.19 -1.47
N ASP A 293 -4.67 -12.10 -0.67
CA ASP A 293 -4.28 -10.87 0.01
C ASP A 293 -3.19 -10.18 -0.80
N LEU A 294 -3.39 -8.91 -1.12
CA LEU A 294 -2.41 -8.06 -1.80
C LEU A 294 -1.96 -6.97 -0.83
N THR A 295 -0.66 -6.89 -0.56
CA THR A 295 -0.06 -5.93 0.36
C THR A 295 1.00 -5.12 -0.35
N LEU A 296 0.89 -3.80 -0.24
CA LEU A 296 1.84 -2.84 -0.79
C LEU A 296 2.34 -1.94 0.32
N ARG A 297 3.64 -1.66 0.33
CA ARG A 297 4.32 -0.84 1.35
C ARG A 297 4.92 0.41 0.71
N ARG A 298 4.96 1.50 1.47
CA ARG A 298 5.62 2.75 1.07
C ARG A 298 7.06 2.47 0.64
N GLY A 299 7.46 3.08 -0.47
CA GLY A 299 8.79 2.91 -1.04
C GLY A 299 9.04 1.57 -1.75
N SER A 300 8.18 0.54 -1.64
CA SER A 300 8.41 -0.75 -2.30
C SER A 300 8.27 -0.71 -3.82
N LEU A 301 9.11 -1.45 -4.55
CA LEU A 301 8.99 -1.65 -6.00
C LEU A 301 8.18 -2.90 -6.39
N PHE A 302 7.56 -3.57 -5.42
CA PHE A 302 6.77 -4.76 -5.65
C PHE A 302 5.53 -4.81 -4.76
N VAL A 303 4.45 -5.41 -5.26
CA VAL A 303 3.31 -5.86 -4.45
C VAL A 303 3.59 -7.27 -3.95
N SER A 304 3.34 -7.48 -2.66
CA SER A 304 3.41 -8.80 -2.02
C SER A 304 2.03 -9.45 -2.02
N ALA A 305 1.97 -10.75 -2.30
CA ALA A 305 0.73 -11.50 -2.39
C ALA A 305 0.77 -12.78 -1.56
N TYR A 306 -0.36 -13.12 -0.94
CA TYR A 306 -0.57 -14.42 -0.28
C TYR A 306 -1.88 -15.04 -0.76
N TYR A 307 -1.80 -16.26 -1.28
CA TYR A 307 -2.92 -16.98 -1.84
C TYR A 307 -3.32 -18.18 -0.97
N THR A 308 -4.63 -18.38 -0.77
CA THR A 308 -5.19 -19.52 -0.05
C THR A 308 -6.36 -20.15 -0.80
N TRP A 309 -6.40 -21.48 -0.82
CA TRP A 309 -7.42 -22.31 -1.43
C TRP A 309 -7.96 -23.34 -0.44
N THR A 310 -9.28 -23.49 -0.35
CA THR A 310 -9.90 -24.44 0.60
C THR A 310 -10.17 -25.84 0.03
N GLY A 311 -9.99 -26.06 -1.27
CA GLY A 311 -10.16 -27.38 -1.88
C GLY A 311 -8.98 -28.33 -1.66
N GLY A 312 -8.88 -29.36 -2.51
CA GLY A 312 -7.72 -30.24 -2.55
C GLY A 312 -6.46 -29.50 -2.98
N ALA A 313 -5.29 -29.94 -2.52
CA ALA A 313 -4.01 -29.41 -3.01
C ALA A 313 -3.91 -29.66 -4.52
N THR A 314 -3.45 -28.66 -5.25
CA THR A 314 -3.32 -28.70 -6.72
C THR A 314 -2.10 -27.89 -7.15
N THR A 315 -1.63 -28.08 -8.38
CA THR A 315 -0.62 -27.21 -8.99
C THR A 315 -1.23 -25.85 -9.32
N TRP A 316 -0.38 -24.83 -9.26
CA TRP A 316 -0.74 -23.46 -9.59
C TRP A 316 0.27 -22.87 -10.55
N ALA A 317 -0.16 -21.92 -11.36
CA ALA A 317 0.74 -21.11 -12.17
C ALA A 317 0.42 -19.64 -11.98
N LEU A 318 1.46 -18.82 -11.93
CA LEU A 318 1.38 -17.37 -11.99
C LEU A 318 2.15 -16.93 -13.24
N ASP A 319 1.43 -16.51 -14.28
CA ASP A 319 2.05 -16.22 -15.57
C ASP A 319 1.72 -14.82 -16.05
N ARG A 320 2.52 -14.34 -17.00
CA ARG A 320 2.13 -13.21 -17.83
C ARG A 320 0.90 -13.56 -18.66
N ASP A 321 -0.03 -12.62 -18.78
CA ASP A 321 -1.19 -12.79 -19.67
C ASP A 321 -0.78 -12.73 -21.16
N ALA A 322 0.23 -11.91 -21.46
CA ALA A 322 0.92 -11.90 -22.75
C ALA A 322 2.27 -12.61 -22.60
N THR A 323 2.43 -13.73 -23.31
CA THR A 323 3.66 -14.54 -23.32
C THR A 323 4.90 -13.68 -23.57
N GLU A 324 5.89 -13.81 -22.68
CA GLU A 324 7.12 -13.04 -22.77
C GLU A 324 8.30 -13.84 -22.19
N ALA A 325 9.39 -13.95 -22.96
CA ALA A 325 10.58 -14.67 -22.52
C ALA A 325 11.21 -14.01 -21.28
N SER A 326 11.69 -14.86 -20.37
CA SER A 326 12.25 -14.43 -19.10
C SER A 326 13.51 -15.19 -18.71
N THR A 327 14.23 -14.61 -17.75
CA THR A 327 15.45 -15.13 -17.19
C THR A 327 15.23 -15.40 -15.71
N ALA A 328 15.64 -16.59 -15.26
CA ALA A 328 15.61 -16.95 -13.86
C ALA A 328 16.64 -16.15 -13.06
N ILE A 329 16.23 -15.64 -11.90
CA ILE A 329 17.04 -14.79 -11.03
C ILE A 329 17.33 -15.56 -9.74
N THR A 330 18.61 -15.68 -9.43
CA THR A 330 19.13 -16.23 -8.18
C THR A 330 19.86 -15.09 -7.46
N PRO A 331 19.29 -14.51 -6.38
CA PRO A 331 19.98 -13.49 -5.62
C PRO A 331 21.24 -14.06 -4.97
N ALA A 332 22.18 -13.19 -4.58
CA ALA A 332 23.38 -13.62 -3.85
C ALA A 332 22.99 -14.37 -2.56
N GLY A 333 23.73 -15.45 -2.24
CA GLY A 333 23.42 -16.32 -1.11
C GLY A 333 22.41 -17.45 -1.40
N ALA A 334 21.49 -17.24 -2.36
CA ALA A 334 20.48 -18.25 -2.66
C ALA A 334 21.05 -19.50 -3.35
N THR A 335 20.54 -20.66 -2.95
CA THR A 335 20.88 -21.98 -3.50
C THR A 335 20.09 -22.33 -4.76
N SER A 336 19.06 -21.56 -5.10
CA SER A 336 18.18 -21.78 -6.25
C SER A 336 17.52 -20.49 -6.73
N ALA A 337 17.02 -20.49 -7.96
CA ALA A 337 16.34 -19.34 -8.55
C ALA A 337 15.04 -19.00 -7.78
N MET A 338 14.95 -17.77 -7.31
CA MET A 338 13.82 -17.26 -6.52
C MET A 338 12.80 -16.53 -7.39
N ALA A 339 13.25 -15.86 -8.46
CA ALA A 339 12.39 -15.05 -9.32
C ALA A 339 12.60 -15.30 -10.82
N LEU A 340 11.73 -14.69 -11.62
CA LEU A 340 11.85 -14.47 -13.04
C LEU A 340 11.85 -12.98 -13.32
N ARG A 341 12.55 -12.59 -14.38
CA ARG A 341 12.52 -11.24 -14.94
C ARG A 341 12.45 -11.31 -16.46
N ALA A 342 11.77 -10.37 -17.12
CA ALA A 342 11.88 -10.21 -18.57
C ALA A 342 13.35 -10.29 -19.07
N THR A 343 13.58 -10.96 -20.19
CA THR A 343 14.92 -11.06 -20.77
C THR A 343 15.35 -9.78 -21.46
N VAL A 344 14.41 -9.09 -22.10
CA VAL A 344 14.63 -7.85 -22.84
C VAL A 344 13.97 -6.70 -22.10
N ASN A 345 14.48 -5.48 -22.32
CA ASN A 345 13.77 -4.29 -21.87
C ASN A 345 12.50 -4.13 -22.71
N ASP A 346 11.44 -3.60 -22.09
CA ASP A 346 10.28 -3.11 -22.82
C ASP A 346 10.57 -1.80 -23.58
N GLY A 347 9.52 -1.22 -24.18
CA GLY A 347 9.63 0.01 -24.97
C GLY A 347 10.13 1.24 -24.19
N ASN A 348 10.05 1.21 -22.87
CA ASN A 348 10.46 2.30 -21.98
C ASN A 348 11.77 1.99 -21.26
N GLY A 349 12.34 0.80 -21.47
CA GLY A 349 13.61 0.41 -20.87
C GLY A 349 13.46 -0.43 -19.61
N ASN A 350 12.25 -0.74 -19.15
CA ASN A 350 11.98 -1.46 -17.90
C ASN A 350 11.88 -2.97 -18.12
N ARG A 351 11.83 -3.74 -17.02
CA ARG A 351 11.61 -5.19 -17.04
C ARG A 351 10.72 -5.62 -15.90
N TYR A 352 9.70 -6.42 -16.16
CA TYR A 352 8.91 -7.01 -15.07
C TYR A 352 9.76 -7.98 -14.24
N VAL A 353 9.40 -8.14 -12.97
CA VAL A 353 9.95 -9.11 -12.03
C VAL A 353 8.80 -9.84 -11.34
N MET A 354 8.90 -11.16 -11.19
CA MET A 354 8.00 -11.93 -10.33
C MET A 354 8.76 -13.02 -9.58
N GLY A 355 8.43 -13.26 -8.33
CA GLY A 355 9.09 -14.30 -7.53
C GLY A 355 8.23 -14.82 -6.39
N SER A 356 8.78 -15.73 -5.60
CA SER A 356 8.11 -16.36 -4.47
C SER A 356 9.14 -16.75 -3.41
N SER A 357 8.73 -16.87 -2.14
CA SER A 357 9.56 -17.53 -1.12
C SER A 357 9.56 -19.06 -1.26
N LYS A 358 8.62 -19.61 -2.03
CA LYS A 358 8.46 -21.05 -2.26
C LYS A 358 9.30 -21.52 -3.42
N ALA A 359 9.66 -22.80 -3.39
CA ALA A 359 10.23 -23.47 -4.54
C ALA A 359 9.20 -23.51 -5.68
N THR A 360 9.61 -23.05 -6.86
CA THR A 360 8.78 -23.00 -8.07
C THR A 360 9.61 -23.44 -9.27
N THR A 361 8.98 -24.07 -10.25
CA THR A 361 9.57 -24.22 -11.58
C THR A 361 9.41 -22.91 -12.35
N LYS A 362 10.46 -22.48 -13.05
CA LYS A 362 10.46 -21.22 -13.82
C LYS A 362 10.12 -21.52 -15.28
N ASP A 363 8.99 -21.04 -15.77
CA ASP A 363 8.66 -21.04 -17.19
C ASP A 363 9.32 -19.82 -17.85
N THR A 364 10.57 -20.01 -18.27
CA THR A 364 11.36 -18.96 -18.93
C THR A 364 10.90 -18.66 -20.36
N ALA A 365 10.12 -19.54 -20.97
CA ALA A 365 9.62 -19.34 -22.33
C ALA A 365 8.39 -18.41 -22.33
N ASN A 366 7.50 -18.58 -21.34
CA ASN A 366 6.24 -17.83 -21.29
C ASN A 366 6.19 -16.75 -20.21
N GLY A 367 7.13 -16.74 -19.27
CA GLY A 367 7.16 -15.76 -18.18
C GLY A 367 6.22 -16.16 -17.06
N GLY A 368 6.51 -17.29 -16.40
CA GLY A 368 5.61 -17.87 -15.40
C GLY A 368 6.28 -18.63 -14.25
N LEU A 369 5.59 -18.70 -13.12
CA LEU A 369 5.99 -19.47 -11.94
C LEU A 369 5.02 -20.63 -11.74
N ASP A 370 5.52 -21.86 -11.86
CA ASP A 370 4.77 -23.07 -11.56
C ASP A 370 5.02 -23.52 -10.11
N PHE A 371 3.95 -23.64 -9.36
CA PHE A 371 3.95 -24.13 -7.98
C PHE A 371 3.57 -25.61 -7.95
N ALA A 372 4.30 -26.38 -7.13
CA ALA A 372 3.95 -27.75 -6.82
C ALA A 372 2.58 -27.84 -6.13
N SER A 373 2.05 -29.06 -5.98
CA SER A 373 0.73 -29.27 -5.39
C SER A 373 0.64 -28.68 -3.98
N THR A 374 -0.14 -27.61 -3.82
CA THR A 374 -0.30 -26.88 -2.56
C THR A 374 -1.69 -26.26 -2.43
N LYS A 375 -2.04 -25.84 -1.22
CA LYS A 375 -3.23 -25.04 -0.90
C LYS A 375 -2.92 -23.57 -0.67
N THR A 376 -1.66 -23.25 -0.40
CA THR A 376 -1.20 -21.90 -0.12
C THR A 376 0.14 -21.65 -0.77
N PHE A 377 0.34 -20.43 -1.22
CA PHE A 377 1.60 -19.96 -1.74
C PHE A 377 1.64 -18.43 -1.67
N ASP A 378 2.84 -17.90 -1.67
CA ASP A 378 3.11 -16.47 -1.69
C ASP A 378 3.85 -16.11 -2.97
N PHE A 379 3.74 -14.86 -3.39
CA PHE A 379 4.51 -14.33 -4.51
C PHE A 379 4.66 -12.82 -4.39
N PHE A 380 5.53 -12.25 -5.21
CA PHE A 380 5.58 -10.81 -5.44
C PHE A 380 5.60 -10.49 -6.93
N LEU A 381 5.11 -9.32 -7.27
CA LEU A 381 5.10 -8.75 -8.62
C LEU A 381 5.70 -7.35 -8.56
N GLY A 382 6.72 -7.09 -9.36
CA GLY A 382 7.44 -5.81 -9.39
C GLY A 382 8.08 -5.54 -10.75
N ALA A 383 9.00 -4.59 -10.81
CA ALA A 383 9.77 -4.28 -12.01
C ALA A 383 11.18 -3.75 -11.69
N GLU A 384 12.16 -4.10 -12.53
CA GLU A 384 13.44 -3.40 -12.62
C GLU A 384 13.28 -2.13 -13.47
N ILE A 385 13.13 -0.97 -12.82
CA ILE A 385 13.06 0.31 -13.51
C ILE A 385 14.43 0.62 -14.14
N GLY A 386 14.44 0.96 -15.43
CA GLY A 386 15.65 1.12 -16.24
C GLY A 386 16.26 -0.20 -16.75
N GLY A 387 15.69 -1.36 -16.41
CA GLY A 387 16.04 -2.68 -16.95
C GLY A 387 17.52 -2.99 -16.83
N SER A 388 18.24 -3.17 -17.95
CA SER A 388 19.71 -3.38 -17.93
C SER A 388 20.50 -2.27 -17.21
N GLY A 389 19.97 -1.06 -17.12
CA GLY A 389 20.57 0.08 -16.43
C GLY A 389 19.97 0.33 -15.05
N ALA A 390 19.20 -0.63 -14.51
CA ALA A 390 18.56 -0.49 -13.21
C ALA A 390 19.59 -0.15 -12.13
N ALA A 391 19.18 0.79 -11.29
CA ALA A 391 19.90 1.22 -10.11
C ALA A 391 20.33 0.02 -9.24
N ALA A 392 21.51 0.12 -8.63
CA ALA A 392 21.89 -0.80 -7.56
C ALA A 392 20.84 -0.71 -6.44
N ASN A 393 20.48 -1.86 -5.84
CA ASN A 393 19.40 -2.01 -4.84
C ASN A 393 17.97 -1.99 -5.39
N ASP A 394 17.79 -1.79 -6.70
CA ASP A 394 16.49 -1.88 -7.39
C ASP A 394 16.47 -3.01 -8.43
N GLN A 395 17.55 -3.79 -8.55
CA GLN A 395 17.61 -4.94 -9.46
C GLN A 395 16.70 -6.08 -8.94
N ALA A 396 16.35 -7.02 -9.80
CA ALA A 396 15.47 -8.13 -9.49
C ALA A 396 16.03 -8.99 -8.35
N ALA A 397 17.35 -9.14 -8.28
CA ALA A 397 18.02 -9.83 -7.18
C ALA A 397 17.83 -9.08 -5.86
N ASP A 398 17.98 -7.76 -5.84
CA ASP A 398 17.79 -6.93 -4.64
C ASP A 398 16.33 -6.95 -4.18
N GLN A 399 15.38 -6.86 -5.12
CA GLN A 399 13.96 -6.99 -4.83
C GLN A 399 13.60 -8.36 -4.23
N CYS A 400 14.28 -9.44 -4.64
CA CYS A 400 14.12 -10.75 -3.99
C CYS A 400 14.53 -10.70 -2.51
N LEU A 401 15.67 -10.07 -2.21
CA LEU A 401 16.17 -9.94 -0.84
C LEU A 401 15.26 -9.05 0.01
N GLN A 402 14.74 -7.96 -0.56
CA GLN A 402 13.78 -7.06 0.08
C GLN A 402 12.43 -7.75 0.35
N TYR A 403 11.97 -8.60 -0.56
CA TYR A 403 10.71 -9.34 -0.39
C TYR A 403 10.73 -10.29 0.82
N LEU A 404 11.86 -10.95 1.08
CA LEU A 404 12.00 -11.88 2.20
C LEU A 404 12.17 -11.20 3.56
N ALA A 405 12.29 -9.87 3.60
CA ALA A 405 12.56 -9.10 4.80
C ALA A 405 11.48 -8.03 5.10
N PRO A 406 10.19 -8.40 5.19
CA PRO A 406 9.14 -7.43 5.45
C PRO A 406 9.17 -6.91 6.89
N PHE A 407 8.89 -5.62 7.06
CA PHE A 407 8.44 -5.07 8.34
C PHE A 407 6.92 -5.05 8.44
N THR A 408 6.46 -5.28 9.68
CA THR A 408 5.22 -4.69 10.18
C THR A 408 5.58 -3.37 10.83
N GLU A 409 4.87 -2.31 10.45
CA GLU A 409 5.12 -0.96 10.94
C GLU A 409 3.88 -0.41 11.65
N VAL A 410 4.09 0.33 12.72
CA VAL A 410 3.09 1.24 13.29
C VAL A 410 3.77 2.58 13.54
N VAL A 411 3.28 3.64 12.90
CA VAL A 411 3.80 4.99 13.11
C VAL A 411 3.06 5.66 14.26
N ARG A 412 3.81 6.28 15.16
CA ARG A 412 3.28 7.19 16.17
C ARG A 412 3.98 8.54 16.07
N ALA A 413 3.25 9.62 16.28
CA ALA A 413 3.87 10.91 16.55
C ALA A 413 4.17 11.04 18.05
N VAL A 414 5.37 11.53 18.34
CA VAL A 414 5.89 11.83 19.67
C VAL A 414 6.31 13.28 19.72
N ARG A 415 6.25 13.87 20.91
CA ARG A 415 6.74 15.23 21.13
C ARG A 415 8.27 15.18 21.23
N ARG A 416 8.94 16.10 20.53
CA ARG A 416 10.40 16.28 20.59
C ARG A 416 10.88 16.75 21.95
#